data_AF-A0A2D3NSS3-F1
#
_entry.id   AF-A0A2D3NSS3-F1
#
_cell.length_a   1.000
_cell.length_b   1.000
_cell.length_c   1.000
_cell.angle_alpha   90.00
_cell.angle_beta   90.00
_cell.angle_gamma   90.00
#
_symmetry.space_group_name_H-M   'P 1'
#
loop_
_entity.id
_entity.type
_entity.pdbx_description
1 polymer ?
#
loop_
_entity_poly.entity_id
_entity_poly.type
_entity_poly.pdbx_seq_one_letter_code
_entity_poly.pdbx_strand_id
1 'polypeptide(L)'
;MNKDFDNNIHILTKKKESLKVILILFLIFLAFLGLEIYYESLSEFIVMTAIFASILLVWLTILAINIYSITKIVKYRDNTVVPDEFQISSPKHIFMLIILIIFSVYIIPQNIMDPSENVFQKIKYPICLIIIFIGIYRIYKDGRYSINIMKKNIKILFKNQEISYFNVENIAFVKFSRTKKKATFFLLGNLIIGFFRNKEKSGNYPLMQLFDFKGKEFFRFSLSIKDYWLMKKYFLKYNVKTEDLCDFLNDDLS
;
A
#
# COMPACT_ATOMS: atom_id res chain seq x y z
N MET A 1 13.41 -17.08 -19.47
CA MET A 1 12.83 -17.61 -18.22
C MET A 1 13.33 -16.71 -17.09
N ASN A 2 12.43 -16.01 -16.39
CA ASN A 2 12.79 -14.90 -15.51
C ASN A 2 13.17 -15.45 -14.12
N LYS A 3 14.45 -15.46 -13.77
CA LYS A 3 14.98 -16.03 -12.50
C LYS A 3 14.24 -15.51 -11.26
N ASP A 4 13.74 -14.29 -11.32
CA ASP A 4 12.97 -13.65 -10.25
C ASP A 4 11.61 -14.32 -9.99
N PHE A 5 10.98 -14.90 -11.03
CA PHE A 5 9.70 -15.59 -10.89
C PHE A 5 9.85 -16.86 -10.06
N ASP A 6 10.89 -17.66 -10.35
CA ASP A 6 11.17 -18.93 -9.67
C ASP A 6 11.57 -18.70 -8.20
N ASN A 7 12.36 -17.67 -7.92
CA ASN A 7 12.75 -17.30 -6.55
C ASN A 7 11.55 -16.89 -5.68
N ASN A 8 10.62 -16.10 -6.23
CA ASN A 8 9.42 -15.66 -5.51
C ASN A 8 8.48 -16.82 -5.17
N ILE A 9 8.33 -17.79 -6.09
CA ILE A 9 7.52 -19.01 -5.86
C ILE A 9 8.14 -19.86 -4.74
N HIS A 10 9.45 -20.02 -4.75
CA HIS A 10 10.17 -20.79 -3.74
C HIS A 10 10.03 -20.16 -2.34
N ILE A 11 10.20 -18.84 -2.21
CA ILE A 11 10.05 -18.15 -0.91
C ILE A 11 8.60 -18.21 -0.40
N LEU A 12 7.62 -18.02 -1.29
CA LEU A 12 6.21 -18.14 -0.91
C LEU A 12 5.86 -19.56 -0.46
N THR A 13 6.44 -20.58 -1.11
CA THR A 13 6.28 -21.98 -0.73
C THR A 13 6.85 -22.24 0.67
N LYS A 14 8.07 -21.78 0.97
CA LYS A 14 8.67 -21.87 2.32
C LYS A 14 7.83 -21.18 3.40
N LYS A 15 7.31 -19.97 3.13
CA LYS A 15 6.44 -19.26 4.09
C LYS A 15 5.13 -20.04 4.34
N LYS A 16 4.55 -20.67 3.32
CA LYS A 16 3.36 -21.53 3.47
C LYS A 16 3.65 -22.80 4.27
N GLU A 17 4.82 -23.42 4.07
CA GLU A 17 5.25 -24.57 4.87
C GLU A 17 5.44 -24.19 6.33
N SER A 18 6.12 -23.07 6.61
CA SER A 18 6.26 -22.53 7.96
C SER A 18 4.90 -22.26 8.62
N LEU A 19 3.94 -21.68 7.89
CA LEU A 19 2.57 -21.48 8.38
C LEU A 19 1.88 -22.80 8.74
N LYS A 20 2.05 -23.85 7.94
CA LYS A 20 1.49 -25.18 8.24
C LYS A 20 2.07 -25.77 9.53
N VAL A 21 3.38 -25.66 9.73
CA VAL A 21 4.04 -26.18 10.95
C VAL A 21 3.53 -25.44 12.18
N ILE A 22 3.46 -24.11 12.13
CA ILE A 22 2.94 -23.30 13.25
C ILE A 22 1.46 -23.59 13.50
N LEU A 23 0.67 -23.81 12.44
CA LEU A 23 -0.75 -24.16 12.57
C LEU A 23 -0.95 -25.51 13.28
N ILE A 24 -0.15 -26.52 12.94
CA ILE A 24 -0.19 -27.83 13.61
C ILE A 24 0.17 -27.66 15.09
N LEU A 25 1.22 -26.88 15.39
CA LEU A 25 1.60 -26.58 16.76
C LEU A 25 0.46 -25.88 17.53
N PHE A 26 -0.22 -24.91 16.92
CA PHE A 26 -1.40 -24.24 17.49
C PHE A 26 -2.51 -25.22 17.86
N LEU A 27 -2.83 -26.15 16.94
CA LEU A 27 -3.88 -27.14 17.16
C LEU A 27 -3.55 -28.09 18.32
N ILE A 28 -2.26 -28.43 18.50
CA ILE A 28 -1.81 -29.22 19.66
C ILE A 28 -2.07 -28.46 20.96
N PHE A 29 -1.70 -27.18 21.04
CA PHE A 29 -1.99 -26.34 22.20
C PHE A 29 -3.49 -26.20 22.48
N LEU A 30 -4.31 -26.11 21.43
CA LEU A 30 -5.76 -26.04 21.57
C LEU A 30 -6.36 -27.36 22.09
N ALA A 31 -5.80 -28.50 21.70
CA ALA A 31 -6.18 -29.80 22.23
C ALA A 31 -5.82 -29.96 23.72
N PHE A 32 -4.64 -29.50 24.13
CA PHE A 32 -4.25 -29.45 25.55
C PHE A 32 -5.19 -28.56 26.36
N LEU A 33 -5.50 -27.36 25.86
CA LEU A 33 -6.45 -26.46 26.50
C LEU A 33 -7.83 -27.11 26.69
N GLY A 34 -8.32 -27.83 25.67
CA GLY A 34 -9.59 -28.55 25.74
C GLY A 34 -9.59 -29.69 26.76
N LEU A 35 -8.48 -30.43 26.87
CA LEU A 35 -8.30 -31.47 27.89
C LEU A 35 -8.22 -30.86 29.30
N GLU A 36 -7.46 -29.78 29.49
CA GLU A 36 -7.30 -29.12 30.79
C GLU A 36 -8.62 -28.55 31.31
N ILE A 37 -9.45 -27.97 30.42
CA ILE A 37 -10.81 -27.51 30.76
C ILE A 37 -11.70 -28.69 31.14
N TYR A 38 -11.60 -29.82 30.42
CA TYR A 38 -12.41 -31.00 30.67
C TYR A 38 -12.09 -31.69 32.01
N TYR A 39 -10.81 -31.72 32.40
CA TYR A 39 -10.37 -32.35 33.65
C TYR A 39 -10.33 -31.41 34.85
N GLU A 40 -10.78 -30.16 34.70
CA GLU A 40 -10.83 -29.13 35.76
C GLU A 40 -9.47 -28.96 36.48
N SER A 41 -8.37 -29.13 35.74
CA SER A 41 -7.01 -29.21 36.27
C SER A 41 -6.40 -27.83 36.52
N LEU A 42 -5.57 -27.73 37.58
CA LEU A 42 -4.73 -26.60 38.03
C LEU A 42 -4.87 -25.30 37.20
N SER A 43 -5.66 -24.35 37.71
CA SER A 43 -6.04 -23.09 37.03
C SER A 43 -4.86 -22.29 36.46
N GLU A 44 -3.69 -22.35 37.08
CA GLU A 44 -2.48 -21.65 36.62
C GLU A 44 -1.94 -22.21 35.29
N PHE A 45 -2.06 -23.52 35.06
CA PHE A 45 -1.57 -24.16 33.84
C PHE A 45 -2.45 -23.80 32.63
N ILE A 46 -3.78 -23.77 32.81
CA ILE A 46 -4.74 -23.30 31.80
C ILE A 46 -4.42 -21.88 31.36
N VAL A 47 -4.14 -20.99 32.31
CA VAL A 47 -3.81 -19.59 32.01
C VAL A 47 -2.52 -19.51 31.18
N MET A 48 -1.48 -20.27 31.54
CA MET A 48 -0.23 -20.30 30.78
C MET A 48 -0.42 -20.87 29.37
N THR A 49 -1.10 -22.01 29.23
CA THR A 49 -1.41 -22.65 27.93
C THR A 49 -2.22 -21.70 27.03
N ALA A 50 -3.22 -20.99 27.59
CA ALA A 50 -4.01 -20.00 26.88
C ALA A 50 -3.20 -18.79 26.40
N ILE A 51 -2.27 -18.28 27.22
CA ILE A 51 -1.37 -17.17 26.84
C ILE A 51 -0.48 -17.58 25.66
N PHE A 52 0.13 -18.77 25.72
CA PHE A 52 0.96 -19.29 24.64
C PHE A 52 0.16 -19.50 23.34
N ALA A 53 -1.03 -20.08 23.43
CA ALA A 53 -1.93 -20.24 22.29
C ALA A 53 -2.30 -18.89 21.66
N SER A 54 -2.61 -17.88 22.48
CA SER A 54 -2.95 -16.53 22.03
C SER A 54 -1.81 -15.84 21.28
N ILE A 55 -0.57 -15.91 21.79
CA ILE A 55 0.62 -15.38 21.11
C ILE A 55 0.81 -16.07 19.75
N LEU A 56 0.65 -17.39 19.72
CA LEU A 56 0.83 -18.19 18.52
C LEU A 56 -0.26 -17.91 17.47
N LEU A 57 -1.48 -17.63 17.90
CA LEU A 57 -2.58 -17.15 17.05
C LEU A 57 -2.26 -15.80 16.41
N VAL A 58 -1.74 -14.84 17.19
CA VAL A 58 -1.31 -13.54 16.64
C VAL A 58 -0.24 -13.75 15.57
N TRP A 59 0.75 -14.60 15.82
CA TRP A 59 1.79 -14.91 14.83
C TRP A 59 1.24 -15.53 13.55
N LEU A 60 0.29 -16.47 13.67
CA LEU A 60 -0.42 -17.08 12.55
C LEU A 60 -1.15 -16.04 11.70
N THR A 61 -1.88 -15.11 12.33
CA THR A 61 -2.62 -14.08 11.59
C THR A 61 -1.70 -13.13 10.83
N ILE A 62 -0.58 -12.70 11.44
CA ILE A 62 0.42 -11.86 10.78
C ILE A 62 1.01 -12.58 9.56
N LEU A 63 1.41 -13.84 9.72
CA LEU A 63 2.01 -14.63 8.65
C LEU A 63 1.02 -14.87 7.50
N ALA A 64 -0.24 -15.18 7.81
CA ALA A 64 -1.30 -15.36 6.83
C ALA A 64 -1.57 -14.09 6.01
N ILE A 65 -1.68 -12.94 6.68
CA ILE A 65 -1.86 -11.63 6.03
C ILE A 65 -0.67 -11.31 5.12
N ASN A 66 0.55 -11.60 5.58
CA ASN A 66 1.76 -11.38 4.80
C ASN A 66 1.77 -12.23 3.51
N ILE A 67 1.56 -13.55 3.63
CA ILE A 67 1.48 -14.48 2.50
C ILE A 67 0.39 -14.05 1.51
N TYR A 68 -0.80 -13.68 2.01
CA TYR A 68 -1.90 -13.21 1.17
C TYR A 68 -1.51 -11.94 0.39
N SER A 69 -0.91 -10.97 1.07
CA SER A 69 -0.47 -9.70 0.47
C SER A 69 0.57 -9.92 -0.63
N ILE A 70 1.59 -10.74 -0.37
CA ILE A 70 2.61 -11.11 -1.36
C ILE A 70 1.98 -11.83 -2.55
N THR A 71 1.14 -12.84 -2.28
CA THR A 71 0.46 -13.63 -3.34
C THR A 71 -0.36 -12.71 -4.24
N LYS A 72 -1.06 -11.74 -3.66
CA LYS A 72 -1.85 -10.75 -4.40
C LYS A 72 -0.98 -9.86 -5.29
N ILE A 73 0.18 -9.41 -4.80
CA ILE A 73 1.13 -8.61 -5.57
C ILE A 73 1.74 -9.43 -6.71
N VAL A 74 2.16 -10.68 -6.44
CA VAL A 74 2.71 -11.60 -7.46
C VAL A 74 1.67 -11.87 -8.55
N LYS A 75 0.43 -12.23 -8.17
CA LYS A 75 -0.66 -12.46 -9.12
C LYS A 75 -0.95 -11.23 -9.97
N TYR A 76 -0.89 -10.04 -9.38
CA TYR A 76 -1.01 -8.78 -10.11
C TYR A 76 0.16 -8.59 -11.08
N ARG A 77 1.41 -8.75 -10.62
CA ARG A 77 2.59 -8.65 -11.49
C ARG A 77 2.47 -9.59 -12.68
N ASP A 78 2.08 -10.84 -12.48
CA ASP A 78 2.14 -11.85 -13.54
C ASP A 78 0.99 -11.70 -14.52
N ASN A 79 -0.25 -11.54 -14.02
CA ASN A 79 -1.45 -11.57 -14.86
C ASN A 79 -1.92 -10.21 -15.38
N THR A 80 -1.36 -9.10 -14.89
CA THR A 80 -1.83 -7.78 -15.35
C THR A 80 -1.34 -7.49 -16.76
N VAL A 81 -2.28 -7.41 -17.70
CA VAL A 81 -2.06 -6.82 -19.03
C VAL A 81 -2.15 -5.30 -18.89
N VAL A 82 -1.21 -4.59 -19.50
CA VAL A 82 -1.20 -3.12 -19.46
C VAL A 82 -2.33 -2.60 -20.35
N PRO A 83 -3.36 -1.95 -19.79
CA PRO A 83 -4.42 -1.35 -20.60
C PRO A 83 -3.85 -0.20 -21.43
N ASP A 84 -4.53 0.15 -22.52
CA ASP A 84 -4.13 1.30 -23.33
C ASP A 84 -4.34 2.62 -22.59
N GLU A 85 -5.25 2.66 -21.61
CA GLU A 85 -5.52 3.83 -20.79
C GLU A 85 -5.54 3.46 -19.31
N PHE A 86 -4.79 4.19 -18.49
CA PHE A 86 -4.83 4.04 -17.05
C PHE A 86 -4.34 5.29 -16.32
N GLN A 87 -4.80 5.46 -15.09
CA GLN A 87 -4.39 6.55 -14.22
C GLN A 87 -3.70 6.02 -12.97
N ILE A 88 -2.51 6.54 -12.70
CA ILE A 88 -1.83 6.39 -11.41
C ILE A 88 -2.16 7.63 -10.59
N SER A 89 -2.84 7.44 -9.46
CA SER A 89 -3.14 8.51 -8.52
C SER A 89 -2.81 8.07 -7.10
N SER A 90 -2.47 9.03 -6.24
CA SER A 90 -2.34 8.75 -4.80
C SER A 90 -3.65 8.13 -4.29
N PRO A 91 -3.63 7.07 -3.47
CA PRO A 91 -4.84 6.32 -3.10
C PRO A 91 -5.88 7.21 -2.45
N LYS A 92 -6.90 7.63 -3.22
CA LYS A 92 -7.80 8.73 -2.82
C LYS A 92 -8.92 8.34 -1.85
N HIS A 93 -9.36 7.08 -1.90
CA HIS A 93 -10.66 6.71 -1.32
C HIS A 93 -10.54 5.96 0.01
N ILE A 94 -9.48 5.19 0.20
CA ILE A 94 -9.33 4.30 1.37
C ILE A 94 -9.05 5.11 2.65
N PHE A 95 -8.22 6.15 2.59
CA PHE A 95 -7.89 6.97 3.76
C PHE A 95 -9.09 7.81 4.25
N MET A 96 -9.89 8.33 3.32
CA MET A 96 -11.14 9.03 3.63
C MET A 96 -12.15 8.12 4.33
N LEU A 97 -12.27 6.87 3.85
CA LEU A 97 -13.18 5.88 4.41
C LEU A 97 -12.70 5.43 5.81
N ILE A 98 -11.39 5.27 6.02
CA ILE A 98 -10.80 4.96 7.33
C ILE A 98 -11.04 6.10 8.33
N ILE A 99 -10.84 7.36 7.94
CA ILE A 99 -11.14 8.52 8.79
C ILE A 99 -12.64 8.52 9.17
N LEU A 100 -13.52 8.32 8.19
CA LEU A 100 -14.97 8.27 8.42
C LEU A 100 -15.36 7.17 9.43
N ILE A 101 -14.76 5.98 9.32
CA ILE A 101 -14.99 4.87 10.27
C ILE A 101 -14.50 5.24 11.68
N ILE A 102 -13.28 5.77 11.81
CA ILE A 102 -12.71 6.14 13.12
C ILE A 102 -13.57 7.19 13.82
N PHE A 103 -14.03 8.21 13.08
CA PHE A 103 -14.91 9.24 13.63
C PHE A 103 -16.33 8.72 13.95
N SER A 104 -16.85 7.78 13.16
CA SER A 104 -18.14 7.14 13.45
C SER A 104 -18.10 6.29 14.72
N VAL A 105 -17.01 5.57 14.97
CA VAL A 105 -16.83 4.75 16.18
C VAL A 105 -16.67 5.60 17.44
N TYR A 106 -16.15 6.83 17.32
CA TYR A 106 -15.97 7.73 18.46
C TYR A 106 -17.26 8.48 18.85
N ILE A 107 -18.10 8.88 17.88
CA ILE A 107 -19.29 9.71 18.14
C ILE A 107 -20.53 8.89 18.50
N ILE A 108 -20.70 7.69 17.93
CA ILE A 108 -21.88 6.84 18.20
C ILE A 108 -22.02 6.50 19.70
N PRO A 109 -20.98 6.08 20.43
CA PRO A 109 -21.08 5.77 21.86
C PRO A 109 -21.45 7.00 22.70
N GLN A 110 -20.90 8.18 22.35
CA GLN A 110 -21.09 9.42 23.11
C GLN A 110 -22.53 9.97 23.00
N ASN A 111 -23.15 9.84 21.83
CA ASN A 111 -24.56 10.23 21.62
C ASN A 111 -25.58 9.27 22.27
N ILE A 112 -25.17 8.03 22.59
CA ILE A 112 -26.02 6.99 23.20
C ILE A 112 -25.91 6.99 24.73
N MET A 113 -24.74 7.32 25.29
CA MET A 113 -24.46 7.19 26.73
C MET A 113 -25.13 8.23 27.62
N ASP A 114 -25.48 9.42 27.11
CA ASP A 114 -26.16 10.47 27.91
C ASP A 114 -27.60 10.73 27.43
N PRO A 115 -28.62 10.18 28.12
CA PRO A 115 -30.03 10.44 27.83
C PRO A 115 -30.50 11.84 28.29
N SER A 116 -29.69 12.54 29.10
CA SER A 116 -29.99 13.86 29.67
C SER A 116 -29.71 15.03 28.72
N GLU A 117 -28.96 14.82 27.63
CA GLU A 117 -28.65 15.87 26.66
C GLU A 117 -29.87 16.23 25.80
N ASN A 118 -30.10 17.54 25.70
CA ASN A 118 -31.20 18.14 24.95
C ASN A 118 -31.07 17.79 23.44
N VAL A 119 -32.20 17.63 22.72
CA VAL A 119 -32.20 17.21 21.29
C VAL A 119 -31.28 18.07 20.41
N PHE A 120 -31.14 19.36 20.76
CA PHE A 120 -30.23 20.31 20.10
C PHE A 120 -28.74 19.96 20.26
N GLN A 121 -28.32 19.42 21.41
CA GLN A 121 -26.94 18.99 21.64
C GLN A 121 -26.61 17.74 20.82
N LYS A 122 -27.56 16.79 20.73
CA LYS A 122 -27.44 15.59 19.88
C LYS A 122 -27.31 15.90 18.38
N ILE A 123 -27.94 16.98 17.90
CA ILE A 123 -27.88 17.43 16.49
C ILE A 123 -26.59 18.21 16.17
N LYS A 124 -25.93 18.82 17.17
CA LYS A 124 -24.68 19.59 16.96
C LYS A 124 -23.53 18.71 16.46
N TYR A 125 -23.37 17.51 17.03
CA TYR A 125 -22.29 16.57 16.68
C TYR A 125 -22.33 16.08 15.21
N PRO A 126 -23.46 15.63 14.64
CA PRO A 126 -23.53 15.24 13.23
C PRO A 126 -23.33 16.42 12.27
N ILE A 127 -23.82 17.62 12.61
CA ILE A 127 -23.60 18.82 11.78
C ILE A 127 -22.11 19.21 11.76
N CYS A 128 -21.43 19.22 12.91
CA CYS A 128 -19.99 19.43 12.97
C CYS A 128 -19.22 18.39 12.15
N LEU A 129 -19.64 17.12 12.19
CA LEU A 129 -19.02 16.05 11.39
C LEU A 129 -19.20 16.29 9.89
N ILE A 130 -20.38 16.70 9.44
CA ILE A 130 -20.62 17.04 8.03
C ILE A 130 -19.70 18.19 7.58
N ILE A 131 -19.53 19.24 8.40
CA ILE A 131 -18.64 20.37 8.09
C ILE A 131 -17.18 19.93 8.01
N ILE A 132 -16.70 19.14 8.97
CA ILE A 132 -15.33 18.57 8.96
C ILE A 132 -15.15 17.67 7.74
N PHE A 133 -16.13 16.84 7.42
CA PHE A 133 -16.11 15.96 6.26
C PHE A 133 -16.03 16.74 4.95
N ILE A 134 -16.82 17.81 4.79
CA ILE A 134 -16.74 18.71 3.62
C ILE A 134 -15.37 19.38 3.55
N GLY A 135 -14.80 19.83 4.68
CA GLY A 135 -13.48 20.43 4.75
C GLY A 135 -12.37 19.47 4.33
N ILE A 136 -12.34 18.27 4.90
CA ILE A 136 -11.39 17.21 4.54
C ILE A 136 -11.60 16.81 3.07
N TYR A 137 -12.85 16.61 2.63
CA TYR A 137 -13.18 16.27 1.25
C TYR A 137 -12.69 17.32 0.25
N ARG A 138 -12.79 18.62 0.54
CA ARG A 138 -12.25 19.69 -0.30
C ARG A 138 -10.72 19.64 -0.38
N ILE A 139 -10.04 19.49 0.77
CA ILE A 139 -8.57 19.34 0.83
C ILE A 139 -8.11 18.10 0.03
N TYR A 140 -8.96 17.07 -0.02
CA TYR A 140 -8.67 15.79 -0.63
C TYR A 140 -9.03 15.71 -2.14
N LYS A 141 -10.10 16.39 -2.56
CA LYS A 141 -10.56 16.49 -3.97
C LYS A 141 -9.48 17.10 -4.86
N ASP A 142 -8.67 17.99 -4.29
CA ASP A 142 -7.43 18.49 -4.87
C ASP A 142 -6.34 17.41 -4.79
N GLY A 143 -6.54 16.33 -5.54
CA GLY A 143 -5.56 15.26 -5.68
C GLY A 143 -4.22 15.86 -6.06
N ARG A 144 -3.24 15.76 -5.16
CA ARG A 144 -1.99 16.49 -5.34
C ARG A 144 -1.30 16.13 -6.65
N TYR A 145 -1.33 14.87 -7.09
CA TYR A 145 -0.71 14.43 -8.34
C TYR A 145 -1.48 13.25 -8.96
N SER A 146 -1.58 13.19 -10.28
CA SER A 146 -1.92 11.97 -11.01
C SER A 146 -1.20 11.89 -12.35
N ILE A 147 -0.77 10.69 -12.72
CA ILE A 147 -0.19 10.39 -14.03
C ILE A 147 -1.28 9.68 -14.82
N ASN A 148 -1.77 10.30 -15.88
CA ASN A 148 -2.73 9.71 -16.80
C ASN A 148 -1.99 9.24 -18.04
N ILE A 149 -2.16 7.98 -18.40
CA ILE A 149 -1.50 7.34 -19.51
C ILE A 149 -2.55 6.99 -20.54
N MET A 150 -2.30 7.41 -21.77
CA MET A 150 -3.16 7.17 -22.91
C MET A 150 -2.31 6.75 -24.10
N LYS A 151 -2.25 5.45 -24.34
CA LYS A 151 -1.36 4.79 -25.30
C LYS A 151 0.09 5.22 -25.07
N LYS A 152 0.69 5.96 -26.00
CA LYS A 152 2.06 6.47 -25.91
C LYS A 152 2.18 7.81 -25.18
N ASN A 153 1.06 8.42 -24.80
CA ASN A 153 1.07 9.74 -24.18
C ASN A 153 1.01 9.61 -22.66
N ILE A 154 1.92 10.33 -21.99
CA ILE A 154 1.96 10.45 -20.54
C ILE A 154 1.59 11.89 -20.19
N LYS A 155 0.50 12.06 -19.47
CA LYS A 155 0.00 13.34 -18.96
C LYS A 155 0.11 13.37 -17.45
N ILE A 156 0.64 14.46 -16.92
CA ILE A 156 0.88 14.61 -15.49
C ILE A 156 0.09 15.80 -15.00
N LEU A 157 -0.81 15.50 -14.06
CA LEU A 157 -1.74 16.44 -13.47
C LEU A 157 -1.33 16.72 -12.03
N PHE A 158 -1.41 17.97 -11.61
CA PHE A 158 -1.28 18.41 -10.22
C PHE A 158 -2.46 19.28 -9.86
N LYS A 159 -3.16 18.97 -8.76
CA LYS A 159 -4.43 19.62 -8.43
C LYS A 159 -5.38 19.68 -9.64
N ASN A 160 -5.41 18.59 -10.42
CA ASN A 160 -6.18 18.46 -11.66
C ASN A 160 -5.82 19.44 -12.79
N GLN A 161 -4.73 20.21 -12.66
CA GLN A 161 -4.14 21.02 -13.72
C GLN A 161 -2.99 20.27 -14.39
N GLU A 162 -2.89 20.38 -15.71
CA GLU A 162 -1.80 19.77 -16.48
C GLU A 162 -0.50 20.55 -16.24
N ILE A 163 0.52 19.88 -15.70
CA ILE A 163 1.86 20.47 -15.58
C ILE A 163 2.75 19.99 -16.73
N SER A 164 2.60 18.73 -17.14
CA SER A 164 3.43 18.19 -18.22
C SER A 164 2.71 17.15 -19.04
N TYR A 165 3.09 17.09 -20.30
CA TYR A 165 2.58 16.18 -21.29
C TYR A 165 3.72 15.83 -22.23
N PHE A 166 4.00 14.53 -22.38
CA PHE A 166 5.03 14.05 -23.29
C PHE A 166 4.69 12.66 -23.82
N ASN A 167 5.24 12.36 -24.99
CA ASN A 167 5.17 11.04 -25.59
C ASN A 167 6.31 10.17 -25.06
N VAL A 168 6.03 8.89 -24.85
CA VAL A 168 7.00 7.84 -24.50
C VAL A 168 8.17 7.78 -25.47
N GLU A 169 7.96 8.10 -26.75
CA GLU A 169 9.01 8.15 -27.77
C GLU A 169 10.10 9.20 -27.47
N ASN A 170 9.78 10.22 -26.67
CA ASN A 170 10.75 11.24 -26.26
C ASN A 170 11.60 10.78 -25.05
N ILE A 171 11.37 9.58 -24.54
CA ILE A 171 12.08 9.01 -23.40
C ILE A 171 13.18 8.09 -23.92
N ALA A 172 14.43 8.44 -23.65
CA ALA A 172 15.56 7.62 -24.06
C ALA A 172 15.75 6.41 -23.16
N PHE A 173 15.63 6.63 -21.84
CA PHE A 173 15.68 5.55 -20.87
C PHE A 173 14.93 5.88 -19.59
N VAL A 174 14.49 4.81 -18.92
CA VAL A 174 13.83 4.85 -17.62
C VAL A 174 14.68 4.12 -16.61
N LYS A 175 14.90 4.73 -15.45
CA LYS A 175 15.58 4.12 -14.33
C LYS A 175 14.60 3.90 -13.18
N PHE A 176 14.52 2.67 -12.69
CA PHE A 176 13.83 2.34 -11.46
C PHE A 176 14.85 2.11 -10.35
N SER A 177 14.78 2.93 -9.31
CA SER A 177 15.69 2.90 -8.15
C SER A 177 14.92 2.92 -6.83
N ARG A 178 15.60 2.62 -5.72
CA ARG A 178 14.99 2.64 -4.39
C ARG A 178 15.27 3.97 -3.71
N THR A 179 14.25 4.52 -3.04
CA THR A 179 14.43 5.69 -2.17
C THR A 179 13.88 5.42 -0.78
N LYS A 180 14.70 5.75 0.24
CA LYS A 180 14.27 5.71 1.65
C LYS A 180 13.20 6.75 1.97
N LYS A 181 13.19 7.86 1.23
CA LYS A 181 12.25 8.96 1.40
C LYS A 181 11.27 8.95 0.25
N LYS A 182 9.96 9.01 0.55
CA LYS A 182 8.96 9.22 -0.49
C LYS A 182 9.24 10.57 -1.17
N ALA A 183 9.80 10.50 -2.38
CA ALA A 183 10.16 11.66 -3.16
C ALA A 183 9.02 11.95 -4.14
N THR A 184 8.27 13.02 -3.87
CA THR A 184 7.38 13.68 -4.84
C THR A 184 8.14 14.86 -5.43
N PHE A 185 9.16 14.55 -6.22
CA PHE A 185 10.03 15.56 -6.79
C PHE A 185 9.84 15.63 -8.30
N PHE A 186 9.30 16.72 -8.81
CA PHE A 186 9.21 16.95 -10.24
C PHE A 186 10.38 17.84 -10.65
N LEU A 187 11.29 17.28 -11.45
CA LEU A 187 12.14 18.09 -12.33
C LEU A 187 11.32 18.29 -13.60
N LEU A 188 11.24 19.51 -14.13
CA LEU A 188 10.75 19.78 -15.48
C LEU A 188 11.71 20.80 -16.10
N GLY A 189 12.73 20.31 -16.81
CA GLY A 189 13.82 21.15 -17.29
C GLY A 189 14.67 21.73 -16.15
N ASN A 190 14.73 23.06 -16.01
CA ASN A 190 15.46 23.74 -14.92
C ASN A 190 14.57 24.08 -13.70
N LEU A 191 13.27 23.83 -13.78
CA LEU A 191 12.32 24.18 -12.73
C LEU A 191 12.20 23.01 -11.73
N ILE A 192 12.70 23.21 -10.52
CA ILE A 192 12.52 22.29 -9.40
C ILE A 192 11.16 22.59 -8.75
N ILE A 193 10.15 21.79 -9.07
CA ILE A 193 8.86 21.81 -8.36
C ILE A 193 8.92 20.71 -7.30
N GLY A 194 9.64 20.98 -6.20
CA GLY A 194 9.77 20.07 -5.07
C GLY A 194 8.58 20.18 -4.13
N PHE A 195 7.78 19.11 -3.97
CA PHE A 195 6.69 19.08 -2.99
C PHE A 195 6.95 18.06 -1.87
N PHE A 196 7.22 18.63 -0.69
CA PHE A 196 7.16 18.08 0.69
C PHE A 196 7.79 16.71 0.97
N ARG A 197 8.87 16.74 1.77
CA ARG A 197 9.35 15.63 2.61
C ARG A 197 8.30 15.34 3.69
N ASN A 198 7.57 14.23 3.60
CA ASN A 198 7.19 13.56 4.85
C ASN A 198 8.49 12.96 5.42
N LYS A 199 9.10 13.66 6.38
CA LYS A 199 10.34 13.25 7.06
C LYS A 199 10.17 11.93 7.84
N GLU A 200 8.95 11.46 8.04
CA GLU A 200 8.63 10.55 9.15
C GLU A 200 8.45 9.07 8.77
N LYS A 201 8.39 8.70 7.48
CA LYS A 201 8.31 7.28 7.08
C LYS A 201 9.47 6.93 6.15
N SER A 202 10.57 6.48 6.74
CA SER A 202 11.59 5.74 6.00
C SER A 202 10.97 4.44 5.49
N GLY A 203 10.94 4.26 4.18
CA GLY A 203 10.40 3.04 3.55
C GLY A 203 11.11 2.79 2.24
N ASN A 204 11.08 1.55 1.77
CA ASN A 204 11.67 1.15 0.50
C ASN A 204 10.69 1.45 -0.64
N TYR A 205 10.62 2.70 -1.09
CA TYR A 205 9.70 3.08 -2.16
C TYR A 205 10.36 2.95 -3.55
N PRO A 206 9.63 2.40 -4.53
CA PRO A 206 10.02 2.50 -5.94
C PRO A 206 10.10 3.96 -6.39
N LEU A 207 11.24 4.34 -6.95
CA LEU A 207 11.49 5.64 -7.57
C LEU A 207 11.66 5.43 -9.07
N MET A 208 10.80 6.06 -9.85
CA MET A 208 10.90 6.11 -11.30
C MET A 208 11.57 7.41 -11.71
N GLN A 209 12.53 7.32 -12.63
CA GLN A 209 13.24 8.46 -13.22
C GLN A 209 13.22 8.32 -14.74
N LEU A 210 12.90 9.41 -15.44
CA LEU A 210 12.89 9.44 -16.91
C LEU A 210 13.97 10.37 -17.42
N PHE A 211 14.65 9.94 -18.47
CA PHE A 211 15.77 10.64 -19.06
C PHE A 211 15.56 10.87 -20.55
N ASP A 212 16.00 12.04 -21.01
CA ASP A 212 15.96 12.40 -22.42
C ASP A 212 17.13 11.77 -23.18
N PHE A 213 17.15 11.93 -24.51
CA PHE A 213 18.24 11.44 -25.36
C PHE A 213 19.58 12.14 -25.13
N LYS A 214 19.60 13.24 -24.37
CA LYS A 214 20.83 13.94 -23.93
C LYS A 214 21.34 13.40 -22.58
N GLY A 215 20.66 12.42 -21.99
CA GLY A 215 21.01 11.84 -20.70
C GLY A 215 20.61 12.69 -19.50
N LYS A 216 19.77 13.72 -19.68
CA LYS A 216 19.29 14.59 -18.61
C LYS A 216 18.01 14.02 -18.00
N GLU A 217 17.99 13.91 -16.67
CA GLU A 217 16.79 13.56 -15.92
C GLU A 217 15.79 14.71 -16.01
N PHE A 218 14.63 14.45 -16.62
CA PHE A 218 13.56 15.44 -16.76
C PHE A 218 12.30 15.04 -16.00
N PHE A 219 12.27 13.88 -15.35
CA PHE A 219 11.14 13.48 -14.53
C PHE A 219 11.57 12.50 -13.44
N ARG A 220 10.97 12.63 -12.26
CA ARG A 220 11.19 11.75 -11.10
C ARG A 220 9.91 11.58 -10.31
N PHE A 221 9.60 10.37 -9.87
CA PHE A 221 8.38 10.14 -9.07
C PHE A 221 8.46 8.88 -8.24
N SER A 222 7.96 8.93 -7.00
CA SER A 222 7.82 7.73 -6.17
C SER A 222 6.49 7.03 -6.43
N LEU A 223 6.56 5.74 -6.77
CA LEU A 223 5.40 4.91 -7.09
C LEU A 223 5.03 4.00 -5.92
N SER A 224 3.78 3.52 -5.89
CA SER A 224 3.45 2.35 -5.10
C SER A 224 4.05 1.09 -5.77
N ILE A 225 4.23 0.00 -5.01
CA ILE A 225 4.72 -1.27 -5.58
C ILE A 225 3.84 -1.75 -6.73
N LYS A 226 2.51 -1.59 -6.60
CA LYS A 226 1.55 -1.92 -7.66
C LYS A 226 1.77 -1.07 -8.92
N ASP A 227 1.91 0.24 -8.75
CA ASP A 227 2.09 1.18 -9.86
C ASP A 227 3.46 1.03 -10.52
N TYR A 228 4.50 0.67 -9.75
CA TYR A 228 5.82 0.33 -10.27
C TYR A 228 5.76 -0.83 -11.27
N TRP A 229 5.12 -1.95 -10.91
CA TRP A 229 4.99 -3.09 -11.82
C TRP A 229 4.19 -2.73 -13.08
N LEU A 230 3.15 -1.90 -12.94
CA LEU A 230 2.35 -1.42 -14.06
C LEU A 230 3.18 -0.53 -15.01
N MET A 231 3.92 0.44 -14.47
CA MET A 231 4.80 1.33 -15.25
C MET A 231 5.94 0.57 -15.92
N LYS A 232 6.55 -0.40 -15.23
CA LYS A 232 7.61 -1.24 -15.79
C LYS A 232 7.10 -1.99 -17.03
N LYS A 233 5.94 -2.66 -16.94
CA LYS A 233 5.34 -3.33 -18.10
C LYS A 233 4.95 -2.36 -19.21
N TYR A 234 4.47 -1.17 -18.86
CA TYR A 234 4.10 -0.14 -19.82
C TYR A 234 5.30 0.30 -20.68
N PHE A 235 6.45 0.62 -20.08
CA PHE A 235 7.64 1.00 -20.83
C PHE A 235 8.21 -0.14 -21.67
N LEU A 236 8.14 -1.38 -21.17
CA LEU A 236 8.51 -2.57 -21.93
C LEU A 236 7.61 -2.77 -23.15
N LYS A 237 6.28 -2.54 -23.03
CA LYS A 237 5.32 -2.61 -24.17
C LYS A 237 5.70 -1.65 -25.30
N TYR A 238 6.32 -0.52 -24.98
CA TYR A 238 6.75 0.50 -25.95
C TYR A 238 8.26 0.47 -26.24
N ASN A 239 8.97 -0.61 -25.90
CA ASN A 239 10.40 -0.81 -26.18
C ASN A 239 11.33 0.31 -25.67
N VAL A 240 10.95 0.98 -24.58
CA VAL A 240 11.83 1.97 -23.94
C VAL A 240 12.93 1.24 -23.19
N LYS A 241 14.17 1.74 -23.25
CA LYS A 241 15.28 1.18 -22.47
C LYS A 241 15.00 1.35 -20.98
N THR A 242 15.00 0.26 -20.23
CA THR A 242 14.75 0.26 -18.78
C THR A 242 15.95 -0.27 -18.01
N GLU A 243 16.46 0.51 -17.07
CA GLU A 243 17.40 0.08 -16.04
C GLU A 243 16.61 -0.14 -14.74
N ASP A 244 16.66 -1.35 -14.20
CA ASP A 244 15.94 -1.68 -12.97
C ASP A 244 16.91 -2.18 -11.91
N LEU A 245 17.14 -1.34 -10.91
CA LEU A 245 17.99 -1.63 -9.76
C LEU A 245 17.17 -2.07 -8.55
N CYS A 246 15.89 -2.38 -8.75
CA CYS A 246 14.97 -2.69 -7.66
C CYS A 246 14.48 -4.13 -7.74
N ASP A 247 14.71 -4.89 -6.67
CA ASP A 247 14.07 -6.18 -6.46
C ASP A 247 13.10 -6.12 -5.26
N PHE A 248 12.02 -5.34 -5.43
CA PHE A 248 11.05 -5.09 -4.36
C PHE A 248 10.34 -6.35 -3.85
N LEU A 249 10.30 -7.42 -4.65
CA LEU A 249 9.68 -8.67 -4.21
C LEU A 249 10.67 -9.53 -3.43
N ASN A 250 11.91 -9.72 -3.88
CA ASN A 250 12.85 -10.57 -3.15
C ASN A 250 13.33 -9.93 -1.83
N ASP A 251 13.43 -8.60 -1.75
CA ASP A 251 13.90 -7.91 -0.54
C ASP A 251 12.83 -7.78 0.57
N ASP A 252 11.54 -7.68 0.23
CA ASP A 252 10.45 -7.74 1.23
C ASP A 252 10.19 -9.21 1.66
N LEU A 253 10.79 -10.16 0.94
CA LEU A 253 10.67 -11.59 1.15
C LEU A 253 11.84 -12.22 1.92
N SER A 254 13.03 -11.62 1.87
CA SER A 254 14.24 -11.96 2.65
C SER A 254 14.14 -11.52 4.10
#